data_AF-A0A5C4T3N9-F1
#
_entry.id   AF-A0A5C4T3N9-F1
#
_cell.length_a   1.000
_cell.length_b   1.000
_cell.length_c   1.000
_cell.angle_alpha   90.00
_cell.angle_beta   90.00
_cell.angle_gamma   90.00
#
_symmetry.space_group_name_H-M   'P 1'
#
loop_
_entity.id
_entity.type
_entity.pdbx_description
1 polymer ?
#
loop_
_entity_poly.entity_id
_entity_poly.type
_entity_poly.pdbx_seq_one_letter_code
_entity_poly.pdbx_strand_id
1 'polypeptide(L)'
;MKRLGLLLITATLLLSACNTPTKEKGCASDVDWVDFIKFNDIMYGFTGHLQTSKPNVKLGPKIGEVKYKLTGNACSNHEVQHADAAFLPVGTPIYEQLGYKHEFRLIAGDKIYQVMVNPKAKFVKELYDIEGKVEKITIFRDTHDQDIRTIEQSKTNALTNLFLEREIIGFEEIFKRGVPKTEYQFFIDFHLKDGTAVRSLYRSASEIMNPGVLLGAGMEKELKEIIKKEWSIE
;
A
#
# COMPACT_ATOMS: atom_id res chain seq x y z
N MET A 1 53.95 57.30 46.44
CA MET A 1 53.43 56.47 47.54
C MET A 1 52.20 55.71 47.03
N LYS A 2 52.09 54.44 47.45
CA LYS A 2 51.08 53.39 47.14
C LYS A 2 49.63 53.94 47.01
N ARG A 3 48.70 53.42 46.20
CA ARG A 3 48.14 52.04 46.06
C ARG A 3 47.40 51.97 44.70
N LEU A 4 47.64 50.99 43.81
CA LEU A 4 47.08 49.62 43.75
C LEU A 4 45.55 49.55 43.86
N GLY A 5 44.87 49.12 42.78
CA GLY A 5 43.43 48.85 42.79
C GLY A 5 42.81 48.63 41.41
N LEU A 6 43.23 47.57 40.72
CA LEU A 6 42.61 46.98 39.54
C LEU A 6 41.12 46.68 39.78
N LEU A 7 40.22 47.17 38.91
CA LEU A 7 38.87 46.61 38.71
C LEU A 7 38.35 47.00 37.33
N LEU A 8 38.92 46.34 36.30
CA LEU A 8 38.13 45.89 35.16
C LEU A 8 37.04 44.96 35.71
N ILE A 9 35.79 45.19 35.30
CA ILE A 9 34.87 44.20 34.72
C ILE A 9 33.56 44.94 34.50
N THR A 10 33.50 45.48 33.29
CA THR A 10 32.32 45.83 32.51
C THR A 10 31.20 44.80 32.69
N ALA A 11 30.15 45.18 33.40
CA ALA A 11 28.74 45.18 32.98
C ALA A 11 28.26 44.25 31.83
N THR A 12 28.60 42.97 31.80
CA THR A 12 28.04 41.99 30.83
C THR A 12 27.68 40.65 31.47
N LEU A 13 26.73 40.64 32.42
CA LEU A 13 26.33 39.39 33.12
C LEU A 13 24.82 39.21 33.37
N LEU A 14 23.93 39.86 32.61
CA LEU A 14 22.47 39.69 32.79
C LEU A 14 21.67 39.43 31.50
N LEU A 15 22.28 38.75 30.52
CA LEU A 15 21.55 38.19 29.36
C LEU A 15 21.79 36.68 29.21
N SER A 16 21.74 35.94 30.31
CA SER A 16 21.42 34.51 30.26
C SER A 16 19.90 34.39 30.40
N ALA A 17 19.20 34.80 29.34
CA ALA A 17 17.81 34.38 29.14
C ALA A 17 17.80 32.84 29.15
N CYS A 18 16.97 32.28 30.02
CA CYS A 18 16.76 30.86 30.14
C CYS A 18 16.54 30.26 28.75
N ASN A 19 17.50 29.45 28.32
CA ASN A 19 17.29 28.51 27.23
C ASN A 19 16.33 27.47 27.80
N THR A 20 15.01 27.74 27.77
CA THR A 20 14.03 26.68 27.95
C THR A 20 14.39 25.62 26.92
N PRO A 21 14.74 24.39 27.34
CA PRO A 21 14.76 23.31 26.38
C PRO A 21 13.32 23.23 25.89
N THR A 22 13.10 23.66 24.64
CA THR A 22 11.95 23.20 23.90
C THR A 22 12.01 21.70 24.08
N LYS A 23 11.05 21.15 24.83
CA LYS A 23 10.76 19.72 24.77
C LYS A 23 10.43 19.49 23.31
N GLU A 24 11.44 19.17 22.51
CA GLU A 24 11.23 18.29 21.38
C GLU A 24 10.43 17.16 21.99
N LYS A 25 9.18 17.03 21.57
CA LYS A 25 8.38 15.85 21.84
C LYS A 25 9.04 14.73 21.04
N GLY A 26 10.24 14.33 21.48
CA GLY A 26 11.04 13.31 20.84
C GLY A 26 10.34 11.99 21.08
N CYS A 27 9.85 11.40 20.00
CA CYS A 27 9.41 10.02 20.03
C CYS A 27 10.60 9.15 20.48
N ALA A 28 10.34 8.11 21.27
CA ALA A 28 11.39 7.20 21.72
C ALA A 28 12.06 6.42 20.56
N SER A 29 11.45 6.43 19.37
CA SER A 29 11.93 5.79 18.15
C SER A 29 11.29 6.42 16.92
N ASP A 30 12.06 6.59 15.86
CA ASP A 30 11.53 6.86 14.52
C ASP A 30 10.81 5.61 13.99
N VAL A 31 9.63 5.82 13.41
CA VAL A 31 8.84 4.76 12.78
C VAL A 31 9.12 4.76 11.27
N ASP A 32 9.53 3.61 10.75
CA ASP A 32 9.62 3.40 9.30
C ASP A 32 8.23 3.07 8.74
N TRP A 33 7.66 4.02 8.00
CA TRP A 33 6.30 3.91 7.48
C TRP A 33 6.32 3.34 6.06
N VAL A 34 5.42 2.39 5.78
CA VAL A 34 5.03 2.12 4.39
C VAL A 34 4.18 3.28 3.86
N ASP A 35 4.26 3.59 2.57
CA ASP A 35 3.50 4.72 2.01
C ASP A 35 2.01 4.38 1.89
N PHE A 36 1.20 5.00 2.74
CA PHE A 36 -0.24 4.80 2.77
C PHE A 36 -1.02 6.09 3.11
N ILE A 37 -2.33 6.05 2.86
CA ILE A 37 -3.33 6.96 3.41
C ILE A 37 -4.41 6.12 4.11
N LYS A 38 -4.87 6.51 5.30
CA LYS A 38 -6.09 5.97 5.89
C LYS A 38 -7.24 6.92 5.60
N PHE A 39 -8.30 6.44 4.94
CA PHE A 39 -9.45 7.25 4.59
C PHE A 39 -10.74 6.45 4.78
N ASN A 40 -11.70 6.97 5.53
CA ASN A 40 -12.96 6.30 5.91
C ASN A 40 -12.76 4.87 6.44
N ASP A 41 -11.81 4.68 7.36
CA ASP A 41 -11.41 3.39 7.95
C ASP A 41 -10.79 2.37 6.99
N ILE A 42 -10.55 2.76 5.73
CA ILE A 42 -9.86 1.96 4.73
C ILE A 42 -8.41 2.43 4.64
N MET A 43 -7.46 1.49 4.62
CA MET A 43 -6.05 1.76 4.39
C MET A 43 -5.75 1.59 2.90
N TYR A 44 -5.16 2.62 2.28
CA TYR A 44 -4.76 2.60 0.89
C TYR A 44 -3.23 2.67 0.80
N GLY A 45 -2.61 1.66 0.21
CA GLY A 45 -1.18 1.63 -0.05
C GLY A 45 -0.84 2.31 -1.37
N PHE A 46 0.33 2.94 -1.41
CA PHE A 46 0.90 3.51 -2.63
C PHE A 46 1.13 2.41 -3.69
N THR A 47 0.73 2.68 -4.93
CA THR A 47 0.87 1.76 -6.06
C THR A 47 1.62 2.34 -7.26
N GLY A 48 1.95 3.62 -7.21
CA GLY A 48 2.74 4.29 -8.24
C GLY A 48 2.35 5.75 -8.43
N HIS A 49 3.10 6.43 -9.28
CA HIS A 49 2.85 7.82 -9.62
C HIS A 49 1.90 7.96 -10.81
N LEU A 50 1.24 9.12 -10.89
CA LEU A 50 0.66 9.67 -12.11
C LEU A 50 1.82 9.96 -13.06
N GLN A 51 2.07 9.05 -13.99
CA GLN A 51 3.09 9.23 -15.03
C GLN A 51 2.43 9.58 -16.36
N THR A 52 3.18 10.22 -17.26
CA THR A 52 2.77 10.42 -18.66
C THR A 52 2.43 9.11 -19.38
N SER A 53 3.02 7.98 -18.94
CA SER A 53 2.72 6.62 -19.42
C SER A 53 1.36 6.07 -18.96
N LYS A 54 0.64 6.77 -18.08
CA LYS A 54 -0.72 6.43 -17.60
C LYS A 54 -1.73 7.53 -17.97
N PRO A 55 -1.88 7.89 -19.27
CA PRO A 55 -2.70 9.03 -19.68
C PRO A 55 -4.19 8.85 -19.39
N ASN A 56 -4.63 7.62 -19.13
CA ASN A 56 -6.01 7.28 -18.87
C ASN A 56 -6.41 7.42 -17.40
N VAL A 57 -5.45 7.65 -16.49
CA VAL A 57 -5.75 7.93 -15.09
C VAL A 57 -6.16 9.38 -14.95
N LYS A 58 -7.42 9.61 -14.56
CA LYS A 58 -8.01 10.95 -14.41
C LYS A 58 -8.49 11.17 -12.99
N LEU A 59 -8.29 12.38 -12.49
CA LEU A 59 -8.83 12.82 -11.20
C LEU A 59 -10.36 12.93 -11.32
N GLY A 60 -11.06 12.39 -10.32
CA GLY A 60 -12.45 12.66 -10.05
C GLY A 60 -12.62 13.84 -9.08
N PRO A 61 -13.79 13.95 -8.41
CA PRO A 61 -14.04 14.96 -7.40
C PRO A 61 -13.07 14.90 -6.22
N LYS A 62 -12.82 16.06 -5.59
CA LYS A 62 -12.14 16.12 -4.27
C LYS A 62 -13.11 15.54 -3.24
N ILE A 63 -12.65 14.54 -2.48
CA ILE A 63 -13.44 13.89 -1.43
C ILE A 63 -12.89 14.15 -0.03
N GLY A 64 -11.68 14.71 0.06
CA GLY A 64 -11.08 15.04 1.34
C GLY A 64 -9.71 15.69 1.18
N GLU A 65 -8.97 15.73 2.27
CA GLU A 65 -7.59 16.22 2.32
C GLU A 65 -6.87 15.57 3.50
N VAL A 66 -5.55 15.45 3.38
CA VAL A 66 -4.68 14.93 4.43
C VAL A 66 -4.72 15.87 5.64
N LYS A 67 -5.01 15.31 6.82
CA LYS A 67 -5.10 16.06 8.08
C LYS A 67 -3.86 15.90 8.95
N TYR A 68 -3.11 14.82 8.76
CA TYR A 68 -1.91 14.55 9.53
C TYR A 68 -0.88 13.79 8.69
N LYS A 69 0.38 14.23 8.76
CA LYS A 69 1.51 13.51 8.18
C LYS A 69 2.22 12.71 9.27
N LEU A 70 2.34 11.40 9.11
CA LEU A 70 2.94 10.53 10.12
C LEU A 70 4.47 10.68 10.17
N THR A 71 5.14 10.65 9.01
CA THR A 71 6.60 10.70 8.95
C THR A 71 7.14 12.00 9.53
N GLY A 72 7.98 11.87 10.56
CA GLY A 72 8.59 12.98 11.31
C GLY A 72 7.67 13.64 12.36
N ASN A 73 6.43 13.18 12.54
CA ASN A 73 5.51 13.73 13.55
C ASN A 73 4.87 12.67 14.46
N ALA A 74 4.65 11.46 13.96
CA ALA A 74 4.01 10.37 14.71
C ALA A 74 5.04 9.53 15.47
N CYS A 75 4.72 9.22 16.73
CA CYS A 75 5.46 8.24 17.52
C CYS A 75 4.95 6.81 17.27
N SER A 76 5.68 5.80 17.75
CA SER A 76 5.33 4.38 17.58
C SER A 76 4.00 3.96 18.21
N ASN A 77 3.44 4.75 19.13
CA ASN A 77 2.13 4.54 19.74
C ASN A 77 1.01 5.35 19.07
N HIS A 78 1.26 6.01 17.94
CA HIS A 78 0.23 6.75 17.21
C HIS A 78 -0.78 5.78 16.60
N GLU A 79 -2.05 5.95 16.96
CA GLU A 79 -3.16 5.23 16.33
C GLU A 79 -3.55 5.94 15.04
N VAL A 80 -3.31 5.32 13.89
CA VAL A 80 -3.63 5.89 12.57
C VAL A 80 -5.13 6.20 12.46
N GLN A 81 -5.47 7.46 12.15
CA GLN A 81 -6.83 7.98 12.03
C GLN A 81 -7.24 8.28 10.58
N HIS A 82 -8.51 8.59 10.38
CA HIS A 82 -9.01 9.09 9.09
C HIS A 82 -8.22 10.34 8.63
N ALA A 83 -7.83 10.32 7.36
CA ALA A 83 -7.03 11.32 6.68
C ALA A 83 -5.58 11.49 7.20
N ASP A 84 -5.07 10.50 7.94
CA ASP A 84 -3.64 10.36 8.16
C ASP A 84 -2.97 9.83 6.89
N ALA A 85 -1.83 10.40 6.54
CA ALA A 85 -0.97 9.91 5.46
C ALA A 85 0.45 9.70 5.98
N ALA A 86 1.10 8.64 5.52
CA ALA A 86 2.48 8.37 5.89
C ALA A 86 3.40 9.55 5.52
N PHE A 87 3.39 9.94 4.24
CA PHE A 87 4.37 10.89 3.69
C PHE A 87 3.77 12.20 3.15
N LEU A 88 2.48 12.24 2.83
CA LEU A 88 1.89 13.42 2.20
C LEU A 88 1.76 14.59 3.19
N PRO A 89 2.06 15.83 2.78
CA PRO A 89 1.84 17.01 3.62
C PRO A 89 0.38 17.21 4.01
N VAL A 90 0.16 17.81 5.19
CA VAL A 90 -1.17 18.28 5.61
C VAL A 90 -1.73 19.25 4.57
N GLY A 91 -3.03 19.14 4.28
CA GLY A 91 -3.72 19.93 3.26
C GLY A 91 -3.61 19.36 1.85
N THR A 92 -2.85 18.28 1.62
CA THR A 92 -2.83 17.60 0.31
C THR A 92 -4.23 17.11 -0.02
N PRO A 93 -4.86 17.54 -1.12
CA PRO A 93 -6.19 17.10 -1.47
C PRO A 93 -6.21 15.61 -1.85
N ILE A 94 -7.30 14.93 -1.48
CA ILE A 94 -7.59 13.54 -1.80
C ILE A 94 -8.75 13.52 -2.81
N TYR A 95 -8.53 12.89 -3.94
CA TYR A 95 -9.47 12.77 -5.04
C TYR A 95 -9.87 11.32 -5.27
N GLU A 96 -11.08 11.12 -5.81
CA GLU A 96 -11.42 9.84 -6.46
C GLU A 96 -10.56 9.65 -7.72
N GLN A 97 -10.32 8.39 -8.10
CA GLN A 97 -9.88 8.08 -9.46
C GLN A 97 -11.10 7.83 -10.33
N LEU A 98 -11.28 8.62 -11.40
CA LEU A 98 -12.42 8.48 -12.30
C LEU A 98 -12.49 7.05 -12.88
N GLY A 99 -13.68 6.45 -12.85
CA GLY A 99 -13.91 5.08 -13.34
C GLY A 99 -13.77 4.00 -12.26
N TYR A 100 -13.44 4.37 -11.02
CA TYR A 100 -13.35 3.45 -9.88
C TYR A 100 -14.10 3.99 -8.67
N LYS A 101 -14.57 3.07 -7.84
CA LYS A 101 -15.09 3.39 -6.50
C LYS A 101 -13.97 3.97 -5.63
N HIS A 102 -14.25 4.99 -4.82
CA HIS A 102 -13.22 5.58 -3.95
C HIS A 102 -12.79 4.63 -2.83
N GLU A 103 -13.63 3.66 -2.46
CA GLU A 103 -13.27 2.55 -1.56
C GLU A 103 -12.19 1.63 -2.13
N PHE A 104 -11.93 1.70 -3.44
CA PHE A 104 -10.90 0.95 -4.14
C PHE A 104 -9.63 1.77 -4.38
N ARG A 105 -9.75 2.97 -4.94
CA ARG A 105 -8.60 3.79 -5.36
C ARG A 105 -8.80 5.28 -5.10
N LEU A 106 -7.70 5.90 -4.70
CA LEU A 106 -7.58 7.33 -4.42
C LEU A 106 -6.38 7.92 -5.16
N ILE A 107 -6.45 9.21 -5.44
CA ILE A 107 -5.33 10.00 -5.94
C ILE A 107 -5.04 11.13 -4.95
N ALA A 108 -3.79 11.31 -4.56
CA ALA A 108 -3.38 12.42 -3.72
C ALA A 108 -1.95 12.86 -4.09
N GLY A 109 -1.76 14.16 -4.33
CA GLY A 109 -0.54 14.66 -4.96
C GLY A 109 -0.37 14.09 -6.37
N ASP A 110 0.80 13.53 -6.64
CA ASP A 110 1.13 12.81 -7.88
C ASP A 110 1.03 11.29 -7.73
N LYS A 111 0.39 10.80 -6.66
CA LYS A 111 0.40 9.38 -6.28
C LYS A 111 -0.97 8.73 -6.44
N ILE A 112 -0.94 7.46 -6.85
CA ILE A 112 -2.08 6.56 -6.92
C ILE A 112 -2.02 5.62 -5.71
N TYR A 113 -3.09 5.62 -4.94
CA TYR A 113 -3.27 4.76 -3.79
C TYR A 113 -4.38 3.75 -4.06
N GLN A 114 -4.16 2.50 -3.68
CA GLN A 114 -5.13 1.43 -3.80
C GLN A 114 -5.37 0.80 -2.44
N VAL A 115 -6.60 0.37 -2.18
CA VAL A 115 -6.94 -0.32 -0.95
C VAL A 115 -6.00 -1.50 -0.70
N MET A 116 -5.48 -1.52 0.53
CA MET A 116 -4.65 -2.57 1.10
C MET A 116 -5.42 -3.31 2.20
N VAL A 117 -6.19 -2.58 3.01
CA VAL A 117 -7.04 -3.14 4.07
C VAL A 117 -8.38 -2.43 4.07
N ASN A 118 -9.46 -3.19 3.95
CA ASN A 118 -10.82 -2.73 4.21
C ASN A 118 -11.44 -3.67 5.26
N PRO A 119 -11.68 -3.21 6.50
CA PRO A 119 -12.19 -4.06 7.58
C PRO A 119 -13.63 -4.57 7.32
N LYS A 120 -14.33 -3.97 6.35
CA LYS A 120 -15.69 -4.37 5.97
C LYS A 120 -15.72 -5.37 4.82
N ALA A 121 -14.59 -5.62 4.16
CA ALA A 121 -14.53 -6.53 3.02
C ALA A 121 -14.59 -7.99 3.47
N LYS A 122 -15.54 -8.72 2.89
CA LYS A 122 -15.74 -10.16 3.01
C LYS A 122 -15.33 -10.90 1.74
N PHE A 123 -15.41 -10.24 0.59
CA PHE A 123 -15.03 -10.79 -0.71
C PHE A 123 -13.98 -9.93 -1.40
N VAL A 124 -13.18 -10.54 -2.26
CA VAL A 124 -12.14 -9.86 -3.05
C VAL A 124 -12.71 -8.71 -3.89
N LYS A 125 -13.92 -8.86 -4.46
CA LYS A 125 -14.59 -7.78 -5.20
C LYS A 125 -14.87 -6.49 -4.40
N GLU A 126 -14.86 -6.57 -3.08
CA GLU A 126 -15.00 -5.41 -2.19
C GLU A 126 -13.65 -4.73 -1.91
N LEU A 127 -12.53 -5.38 -2.28
CA LEU A 127 -11.18 -4.83 -2.30
C LEU A 127 -10.67 -4.49 -3.70
N TYR A 128 -11.25 -5.06 -4.76
CA TYR A 128 -10.77 -4.84 -6.12
C TYR A 128 -11.91 -4.56 -7.09
N ASP A 129 -12.06 -3.29 -7.47
CA ASP A 129 -13.03 -2.84 -8.47
C ASP A 129 -12.45 -2.99 -9.89
N ILE A 130 -12.19 -4.24 -10.28
CA ILE A 130 -11.52 -4.61 -11.55
C ILE A 130 -12.38 -5.45 -12.51
N GLU A 131 -13.61 -5.78 -12.13
CA GLU A 131 -14.56 -6.52 -12.99
C GLU A 131 -14.76 -5.79 -14.33
N GLY A 132 -14.59 -6.49 -15.45
CA GLY A 132 -14.71 -5.90 -16.80
C GLY A 132 -13.62 -4.87 -17.17
N LYS A 133 -12.68 -4.58 -16.28
CA LYS A 133 -11.61 -3.57 -16.46
C LYS A 133 -10.24 -4.16 -16.74
N VAL A 134 -10.06 -5.46 -16.52
CA VAL A 134 -8.83 -6.19 -16.85
C VAL A 134 -8.67 -6.30 -18.37
N GLU A 135 -7.52 -5.88 -18.87
CA GLU A 135 -7.10 -6.02 -20.26
C GLU A 135 -6.41 -7.37 -20.47
N LYS A 136 -5.43 -7.69 -19.62
CA LYS A 136 -4.68 -8.95 -19.65
C LYS A 136 -4.20 -9.32 -18.24
N ILE A 137 -3.85 -10.59 -18.06
CA ILE A 137 -3.18 -11.06 -16.84
C ILE A 137 -1.78 -11.53 -17.20
N THR A 138 -0.79 -11.11 -16.42
CA THR A 138 0.55 -11.68 -16.50
C THR A 138 0.93 -12.35 -15.20
N ILE A 139 1.71 -13.42 -15.30
CA ILE A 139 2.26 -14.15 -14.17
C ILE A 139 3.77 -14.26 -14.32
N PHE A 140 4.49 -14.03 -13.24
CA PHE A 140 5.94 -14.21 -13.18
C PHE A 140 6.35 -14.75 -11.81
N ARG A 141 7.53 -15.38 -11.78
CA ARG A 141 8.08 -16.03 -10.59
C ARG A 141 9.22 -15.19 -10.02
N ASP A 142 9.22 -15.01 -8.71
CA ASP A 142 10.06 -14.11 -7.89
C ASP A 142 11.57 -14.10 -8.20
N THR A 143 12.13 -15.11 -8.87
CA THR A 143 13.57 -15.15 -9.14
C THR A 143 13.99 -14.56 -10.48
N HIS A 144 13.07 -14.32 -11.42
CA HIS A 144 13.42 -13.80 -12.75
C HIS A 144 12.27 -13.01 -13.36
N ASP A 145 12.30 -11.67 -13.27
CA ASP A 145 11.43 -10.76 -14.05
C ASP A 145 11.56 -10.95 -15.58
N GLN A 146 12.50 -11.78 -16.03
CA GLN A 146 12.66 -12.18 -17.42
C GLN A 146 11.65 -13.26 -17.87
N ASP A 147 10.99 -13.93 -16.94
CA ASP A 147 9.99 -14.96 -17.23
C ASP A 147 8.56 -14.45 -16.98
N ILE A 148 8.18 -13.37 -17.64
CA ILE A 148 6.79 -12.91 -17.64
C ILE A 148 6.00 -13.71 -18.67
N ARG A 149 4.91 -14.34 -18.24
CA ARG A 149 3.97 -15.06 -19.11
C ARG A 149 2.65 -14.34 -19.14
N THR A 150 2.10 -14.14 -20.33
CA THR A 150 0.77 -13.55 -20.50
C THR A 150 -0.25 -14.68 -20.61
N ILE A 151 -1.27 -14.64 -19.75
CA ILE A 151 -2.36 -15.61 -19.79
C ILE A 151 -3.19 -15.39 -21.06
N GLU A 152 -3.63 -16.48 -21.67
CA GLU A 152 -4.53 -16.45 -22.84
C GLU A 152 -5.76 -15.57 -22.58
N GLN A 153 -6.13 -14.74 -23.55
CA GLN A 153 -7.23 -13.79 -23.43
C GLN A 153 -8.56 -14.48 -23.06
N SER A 154 -8.79 -15.69 -23.58
CA SER A 154 -9.95 -16.53 -23.29
C SER A 154 -10.12 -16.85 -21.81
N LYS A 155 -9.00 -16.95 -21.06
CA LYS A 155 -8.99 -17.27 -19.63
C LYS A 155 -9.02 -16.03 -18.72
N THR A 156 -8.72 -14.84 -19.24
CA THR A 156 -8.60 -13.60 -18.45
C THR A 156 -9.87 -13.31 -17.65
N ASN A 157 -11.03 -13.27 -18.31
CA ASN A 157 -12.30 -12.96 -17.64
C ASN A 157 -12.69 -14.03 -16.60
N ALA A 158 -12.49 -15.31 -16.95
CA ALA A 158 -12.83 -16.41 -16.05
C ALA A 158 -11.98 -16.37 -14.76
N LEU A 159 -10.67 -16.14 -14.89
CA LEU A 159 -9.77 -16.02 -13.74
C LEU A 159 -10.06 -14.78 -12.90
N THR A 160 -10.34 -13.64 -13.53
CA THR A 160 -10.74 -12.43 -12.81
C THR A 160 -12.00 -12.68 -11.99
N ASN A 161 -13.02 -13.31 -12.57
CA ASN A 161 -14.27 -13.59 -11.85
C ASN A 161 -14.06 -14.60 -10.71
N LEU A 162 -13.30 -15.67 -10.95
CA LEU A 162 -12.94 -16.64 -9.90
C LEU A 162 -12.24 -15.94 -8.73
N PHE A 163 -11.30 -15.04 -9.02
CA PHE A 163 -10.57 -14.28 -8.02
C PHE A 163 -11.50 -13.34 -7.24
N LEU A 164 -12.34 -12.57 -7.92
CA LEU A 164 -13.25 -11.59 -7.32
C LEU A 164 -14.30 -12.20 -6.40
N GLU A 165 -14.74 -13.43 -6.67
CA GLU A 165 -15.69 -14.18 -5.86
C GLU A 165 -15.06 -14.95 -4.70
N ARG A 166 -13.74 -14.84 -4.46
CA ARG A 166 -13.12 -15.46 -3.30
C ARG A 166 -13.51 -14.74 -2.01
N GLU A 167 -13.85 -15.52 -0.99
CA GLU A 167 -14.06 -15.04 0.38
C GLU A 167 -12.71 -14.76 1.04
N ILE A 168 -12.63 -13.64 1.75
CA ILE A 168 -11.47 -13.22 2.53
C ILE A 168 -11.59 -13.87 3.91
N ILE A 169 -10.67 -14.79 4.20
CA ILE A 169 -10.63 -15.51 5.48
C ILE A 169 -9.81 -14.76 6.54
N GLY A 170 -8.98 -13.80 6.11
CA GLY A 170 -8.16 -12.97 6.99
C GLY A 170 -6.94 -13.69 7.59
N PHE A 171 -6.07 -12.92 8.22
CA PHE A 171 -4.80 -13.43 8.75
C PHE A 171 -4.97 -14.45 9.88
N GLU A 172 -5.94 -14.25 10.77
CA GLU A 172 -6.15 -15.15 11.92
C GLU A 172 -6.43 -16.59 11.46
N GLU A 173 -7.35 -16.77 10.50
CA GLU A 173 -7.68 -18.08 9.94
C GLU A 173 -6.50 -18.68 9.16
N ILE A 174 -5.76 -17.85 8.42
CA ILE A 174 -4.52 -18.28 7.75
C ILE A 174 -3.50 -18.81 8.76
N PHE A 175 -3.27 -18.10 9.88
CA PHE A 175 -2.32 -18.54 10.90
C PHE A 175 -2.76 -19.82 11.61
N LYS A 176 -4.07 -20.01 11.85
CA LYS A 176 -4.61 -21.27 12.40
C LYS A 176 -4.33 -22.47 11.51
N ARG A 177 -4.26 -22.26 10.19
CA ARG A 177 -3.92 -23.29 9.20
C ARG A 177 -2.41 -23.55 9.07
N GLY A 178 -1.60 -22.74 9.75
CA GLY A 178 -0.15 -22.80 9.72
C GLY A 178 0.48 -21.83 8.71
N VAL A 179 1.77 -21.57 8.88
CA VAL A 179 2.53 -20.70 7.97
C VAL A 179 2.51 -21.31 6.57
N PRO A 180 2.08 -20.58 5.53
CA PRO A 180 2.00 -21.10 4.17
C PRO A 180 3.39 -21.57 3.70
N LYS A 181 3.53 -22.88 3.43
CA LYS A 181 4.71 -23.41 2.76
C LYS A 181 4.84 -22.74 1.39
N THR A 182 6.06 -22.46 0.99
CA THR A 182 6.34 -21.76 -0.26
C THR A 182 7.53 -22.41 -0.92
N GLU A 183 7.31 -23.07 -2.05
CA GLU A 183 8.40 -23.46 -2.94
C GLU A 183 8.69 -22.32 -3.91
N TYR A 184 7.64 -21.77 -4.52
CA TYR A 184 7.70 -20.63 -5.43
C TYR A 184 6.67 -19.57 -5.08
N GLN A 185 7.05 -18.32 -5.33
CA GLN A 185 6.17 -17.16 -5.30
C GLN A 185 5.85 -16.74 -6.73
N PHE A 186 4.55 -16.69 -7.02
CA PHE A 186 4.02 -16.22 -8.29
C PHE A 186 3.30 -14.90 -8.06
N PHE A 187 3.79 -13.87 -8.76
CA PHE A 187 3.11 -12.58 -8.83
C PHE A 187 2.16 -12.60 -10.01
N ILE A 188 0.90 -12.28 -9.75
CA ILE A 188 -0.17 -12.28 -10.73
C ILE A 188 -0.63 -10.83 -10.87
N ASP A 189 -0.35 -10.23 -12.03
CA ASP A 189 -0.71 -8.87 -12.35
C ASP A 189 -1.93 -8.84 -13.26
N PHE A 190 -3.00 -8.24 -12.77
CA PHE A 190 -4.18 -7.88 -13.54
C PHE A 190 -3.95 -6.50 -14.13
N HIS A 191 -3.50 -6.44 -15.38
CA HIS A 191 -3.31 -5.18 -16.11
C HIS A 191 -4.66 -4.61 -16.50
N LEU A 192 -4.91 -3.37 -16.16
CA LEU A 192 -6.19 -2.69 -16.38
C LEU A 192 -6.11 -1.80 -17.61
N LYS A 193 -7.28 -1.56 -18.23
CA LYS A 193 -7.43 -0.72 -19.43
C LYS A 193 -6.96 0.74 -19.27
N ASP A 194 -6.77 1.19 -18.02
CA ASP A 194 -6.25 2.53 -17.72
C ASP A 194 -4.70 2.59 -17.67
N GLY A 195 -4.01 1.47 -17.92
CA GLY A 195 -2.55 1.35 -17.88
C GLY A 195 -1.97 1.10 -16.49
N THR A 196 -2.81 0.92 -15.47
CA THR A 196 -2.39 0.46 -14.14
C THR A 196 -2.48 -1.07 -14.02
N ALA A 197 -1.95 -1.63 -12.93
CA ALA A 197 -2.10 -3.04 -12.63
C ALA A 197 -2.49 -3.26 -11.16
N VAL A 198 -3.22 -4.33 -10.90
CA VAL A 198 -3.43 -4.90 -9.57
C VAL A 198 -2.57 -6.14 -9.44
N ARG A 199 -1.72 -6.18 -8.40
CA ARG A 199 -0.89 -7.34 -8.11
C ARG A 199 -1.48 -8.18 -6.99
N SER A 200 -1.50 -9.49 -7.20
CA SER A 200 -1.68 -10.48 -6.14
C SER A 200 -0.50 -11.44 -6.11
N LEU A 201 -0.32 -12.12 -4.98
CA LEU A 201 0.75 -13.06 -4.70
C LEU A 201 0.15 -14.43 -4.40
N TYR A 202 0.59 -15.43 -5.15
CA TYR A 202 0.27 -16.84 -4.94
C TYR A 202 1.54 -17.61 -4.53
N ARG A 203 1.42 -18.49 -3.52
CA ARG A 203 2.51 -19.35 -3.02
C ARG A 203 2.23 -20.79 -3.41
N SER A 204 3.10 -21.39 -4.22
CA SER A 204 2.83 -22.66 -4.93
C SER A 204 2.56 -23.89 -4.06
N ALA A 205 3.14 -23.93 -2.87
CA ALA A 205 2.97 -25.02 -1.90
C ALA A 205 1.87 -24.70 -0.86
N SER A 206 0.97 -23.78 -1.18
CA SER A 206 -0.06 -23.28 -0.29
C SER A 206 -1.36 -23.05 -1.05
N GLU A 207 -2.50 -23.23 -0.40
CA GLU A 207 -3.81 -22.88 -0.96
C GLU A 207 -4.13 -21.38 -0.79
N ILE A 208 -3.20 -20.58 -0.28
CA ILE A 208 -3.40 -19.19 0.11
C ILE A 208 -2.85 -18.23 -0.95
N MET A 209 -3.63 -17.19 -1.23
CA MET A 209 -3.30 -16.09 -2.13
C MET A 209 -3.64 -14.75 -1.46
N ASN A 210 -2.88 -13.70 -1.75
CA ASN A 210 -3.23 -12.34 -1.31
C ASN A 210 -4.58 -11.92 -1.93
N PRO A 211 -5.47 -11.20 -1.20
CA PRO A 211 -5.27 -10.51 0.08
C PRO A 211 -5.62 -11.36 1.32
N GLY A 212 -5.47 -12.69 1.25
CA GLY A 212 -5.79 -13.58 2.36
C GLY A 212 -7.02 -14.43 2.06
N VAL A 213 -7.00 -15.06 0.90
CA VAL A 213 -8.06 -15.96 0.41
C VAL A 213 -7.53 -17.36 0.22
N LEU A 214 -8.42 -18.34 0.26
CA LEU A 214 -8.14 -19.66 -0.29
C LEU A 214 -8.42 -19.66 -1.79
N LEU A 215 -7.57 -20.29 -2.58
CA LEU A 215 -7.77 -20.43 -4.02
C LEU A 215 -9.11 -21.13 -4.34
N GLY A 216 -9.38 -22.23 -3.64
CA GLY A 216 -10.44 -23.17 -3.99
C GLY A 216 -10.17 -23.90 -5.30
N ALA A 217 -10.89 -25.01 -5.52
CA ALA A 217 -10.55 -25.97 -6.57
C ALA A 217 -10.49 -25.38 -7.99
N GLY A 218 -11.38 -24.44 -8.33
CA GLY A 218 -11.43 -23.82 -9.66
C GLY A 218 -10.20 -22.96 -9.95
N MET A 219 -9.85 -22.04 -9.05
CA MET A 219 -8.71 -21.14 -9.24
C MET A 219 -7.39 -21.89 -9.13
N GLU A 220 -7.31 -22.85 -8.19
CA GLU A 220 -6.13 -23.70 -8.03
C GLU A 220 -5.85 -24.52 -9.28
N LYS A 221 -6.88 -25.17 -9.85
CA LYS A 221 -6.77 -25.94 -11.09
C LYS A 221 -6.23 -25.07 -12.23
N GLU A 222 -6.82 -23.91 -12.47
CA GLU A 222 -6.41 -23.03 -13.56
C GLU A 222 -4.98 -22.51 -13.37
N LEU A 223 -4.61 -22.08 -12.16
CA LEU A 223 -3.25 -21.63 -11.88
C LEU A 223 -2.23 -22.75 -12.03
N LYS A 224 -2.52 -23.97 -11.54
CA LYS A 224 -1.64 -25.12 -11.71
C LYS A 224 -1.46 -25.51 -13.18
N GLU A 225 -2.54 -25.52 -13.97
CA GLU A 225 -2.46 -25.80 -15.41
C GLU A 225 -1.59 -24.77 -16.14
N ILE A 226 -1.75 -23.48 -15.82
CA ILE A 226 -0.94 -22.40 -16.40
C ILE A 226 0.52 -22.54 -15.97
N ILE A 227 0.79 -22.72 -14.69
CA ILE A 227 2.16 -22.83 -14.17
C ILE A 227 2.88 -24.05 -14.76
N LYS A 228 2.20 -25.20 -14.84
CA LYS A 228 2.74 -26.42 -15.44
C LYS A 228 3.05 -26.25 -16.93
N LYS A 229 2.12 -25.64 -17.68
CA LYS A 229 2.29 -25.39 -19.12
C LYS A 229 3.47 -24.46 -19.39
N GLU A 230 3.60 -23.39 -18.61
CA GLU A 230 4.52 -22.29 -18.92
C GLU A 230 5.92 -22.44 -18.33
N TRP A 231 6.09 -23.26 -17.28
CA TRP A 231 7.38 -23.49 -16.60
C TRP A 231 7.82 -24.96 -16.52
N SER A 232 7.06 -25.91 -17.08
CA SER A 232 7.38 -27.34 -17.05
C SER A 232 7.66 -27.88 -15.64
N ILE A 233 6.99 -27.32 -14.63
CA ILE A 233 7.09 -27.77 -13.25
C ILE A 233 6.14 -28.95 -13.09
N GLU A 234 6.66 -30.10 -12.65
CA GLU A 234 5.90 -31.34 -12.44
C GLU A 234 4.93 -31.27 -11.26
#